data_AF-D3BFP2-F1
#
_entry.id   AF-D3BFP2-F1
#
_cell.length_a   1.000
_cell.length_b   1.000
_cell.length_c   1.000
_cell.angle_alpha   90.00
_cell.angle_beta   90.00
_cell.angle_gamma   90.00
#
_symmetry.space_group_name_H-M   'P 1'
#
loop_
_entity.id
_entity.type
_entity.pdbx_description
1 polymer ?
#
loop_
_entity_poly.entity_id
_entity_poly.type
_entity_poly.pdbx_seq_one_letter_code
_entity_poly.pdbx_strand_id
1 'polypeptide(L)'
;MSLYTDIETMDDGVISFTNFSLQNVKAYLNIYKTSLDSFGTEVGHHSIVLDVGNETTDEEHPIGLMVHLVIPKRDENQLVDCAVHRYNKKSDLLLRSIYLGIATFPNKVQNLRELRTWFVKRFERQFIQEHCNGNFKWCSDTNCHKYSAFVVSQLGLEWPEGFKILNDYPSWTIDLVSFYRDTILSSHSSS
;
A
#
# COMPACT_ATOMS: atom_id res chain seq x y z
N MET A 1 2.51 -18.49 12.63
CA MET A 1 1.36 -19.01 11.88
C MET A 1 1.17 -18.04 10.72
N SER A 2 1.72 -18.36 9.55
CA SER A 2 1.58 -17.49 8.38
C SER A 2 0.18 -17.69 7.83
N LEU A 3 -0.59 -16.60 7.76
CA LEU A 3 -1.92 -16.58 7.14
C LEU A 3 -1.71 -16.58 5.62
N TYR A 4 -1.20 -17.70 5.09
CA TYR A 4 -1.16 -17.94 3.65
C TYR A 4 -2.61 -18.08 3.18
N THR A 5 -3.15 -16.99 2.64
CA THR A 5 -4.13 -17.12 1.57
C THR A 5 -3.31 -17.26 0.29
N ASP A 6 -3.53 -18.35 -0.44
CA ASP A 6 -2.83 -18.68 -1.66
C ASP A 6 -2.77 -17.46 -2.60
N ILE A 7 -1.57 -16.90 -2.78
CA ILE A 7 -1.28 -15.83 -3.75
C ILE A 7 -1.58 -16.31 -5.20
N GLU A 8 -1.90 -17.59 -5.39
CA GLU A 8 -2.07 -18.23 -6.69
C GLU A 8 -3.48 -18.10 -7.30
N THR A 9 -4.51 -17.62 -6.60
CA THR A 9 -5.91 -17.72 -7.12
C THR A 9 -6.77 -16.46 -7.14
N MET A 10 -6.26 -15.29 -6.73
CA MET A 10 -6.96 -14.03 -6.99
C MET A 10 -6.44 -13.38 -8.28
N ASP A 11 -7.24 -13.41 -9.34
CA ASP A 11 -7.07 -12.52 -10.50
C ASP A 11 -7.38 -11.08 -10.06
N ASP A 12 -6.41 -10.46 -9.40
CA ASP A 12 -6.42 -9.07 -8.99
C ASP A 12 -5.96 -8.12 -10.11
N GLY A 13 -6.08 -8.58 -11.36
CA GLY A 13 -5.66 -7.86 -12.56
C GLY A 13 -4.14 -7.76 -12.72
N VAL A 14 -3.33 -8.34 -11.84
CA VAL A 14 -1.87 -8.26 -11.89
C VAL A 14 -1.29 -8.92 -13.15
N ILE A 15 -1.98 -9.90 -13.74
CA ILE A 15 -1.56 -10.57 -14.99
C ILE A 15 -1.67 -9.64 -16.23
N SER A 16 -2.29 -8.46 -16.09
CA SER A 16 -2.67 -7.60 -17.22
C SER A 16 -1.79 -6.37 -17.46
N PHE A 17 -0.58 -6.31 -16.87
CA PHE A 17 0.42 -5.32 -17.28
C PHE A 17 0.99 -5.71 -18.65
N THR A 18 0.78 -4.87 -19.65
CA THR A 18 1.24 -5.15 -21.02
C THR A 18 2.75 -4.98 -21.20
N ASN A 19 3.38 -4.09 -20.42
CA ASN A 19 4.79 -3.70 -20.57
C ASN A 19 5.53 -3.68 -19.23
N PHE A 20 5.46 -4.76 -18.44
CA PHE A 20 6.15 -4.82 -17.16
C PHE A 20 7.66 -4.56 -17.31
N SER A 21 8.17 -3.58 -16.54
CA SER A 21 9.58 -3.21 -16.47
C SER A 21 9.94 -2.81 -15.04
N LEU A 22 11.17 -3.14 -14.64
CA LEU A 22 11.79 -2.67 -13.40
C LEU A 22 12.78 -1.52 -13.64
N GLN A 23 12.93 -1.08 -14.89
CA GLN A 23 13.74 0.07 -15.24
C GLN A 23 12.88 1.34 -15.19
N ASN A 24 13.39 2.39 -14.55
CA ASN A 24 12.74 3.70 -14.47
C ASN A 24 11.31 3.68 -13.90
N VAL A 25 11.04 2.79 -12.94
CA VAL A 25 9.72 2.67 -12.30
C VAL A 25 9.43 3.92 -11.48
N LYS A 26 8.45 4.71 -11.91
CA LYS A 26 7.96 5.86 -11.15
C LYS A 26 7.21 5.39 -9.91
N ALA A 27 7.47 6.01 -8.77
CA ALA A 27 6.78 5.76 -7.52
C ALA A 27 5.96 6.97 -7.10
N TYR A 28 4.77 6.70 -6.55
CA TYR A 28 3.85 7.72 -6.07
C TYR A 28 3.35 7.36 -4.67
N LEU A 29 3.24 8.37 -3.80
CA LEU A 29 2.53 8.28 -2.53
C LEU A 29 1.09 8.74 -2.76
N ASN A 30 0.14 7.83 -2.60
CA ASN A 30 -1.29 8.16 -2.61
C ASN A 30 -1.76 8.43 -1.18
N ILE A 31 -2.51 9.51 -1.03
CA ILE A 31 -3.12 9.91 0.23
C ILE A 31 -4.63 9.92 0.02
N TYR A 32 -5.35 9.14 0.82
CA TYR A 32 -6.80 9.01 0.73
C TYR A 32 -7.48 9.75 1.88
N LYS A 33 -8.68 10.29 1.62
CA LYS A 33 -9.61 10.82 2.62
C LYS A 33 -9.89 9.74 3.64
N THR A 34 -9.61 10.05 4.90
CA THR A 34 -10.31 9.45 6.03
C THR A 34 -11.34 10.47 6.52
N SER A 35 -12.28 10.04 7.35
CA SER A 35 -12.97 10.99 8.23
C SER A 35 -11.92 11.85 8.93
N LEU A 36 -12.14 13.18 8.95
CA LEU A 36 -11.30 14.09 9.74
C LEU A 36 -11.29 13.57 11.17
N ASP A 37 -10.10 13.52 11.79
CA ASP A 37 -10.07 13.41 13.24
C ASP A 37 -10.72 14.67 13.84
N SER A 38 -11.05 14.62 15.13
CA SER A 38 -11.62 15.76 15.86
C SER A 38 -10.74 17.01 15.88
N PHE A 39 -9.52 16.94 15.32
CA PHE A 39 -8.51 17.99 15.31
C PHE A 39 -8.24 18.57 13.91
N GLY A 40 -8.93 18.10 12.87
CA GLY A 40 -8.79 18.61 11.51
C GLY A 40 -7.46 18.24 10.83
N THR A 41 -6.77 17.21 11.33
CA THR A 41 -5.52 16.73 10.72
C THR A 41 -5.86 15.97 9.43
N GLU A 42 -5.06 16.10 8.38
CA GLU A 42 -5.14 15.23 7.19
C GLU A 42 -4.65 13.81 7.56
N VAL A 43 -5.45 13.06 8.31
CA VAL A 43 -5.15 11.71 8.84
C VAL A 43 -5.35 10.63 7.77
N GLY A 44 -4.98 10.92 6.52
CA GLY A 44 -5.32 10.08 5.38
C GLY A 44 -4.73 8.67 5.43
N HIS A 45 -5.38 7.71 4.76
CA HIS A 45 -4.76 6.39 4.51
C HIS A 45 -3.69 6.53 3.44
N HIS A 46 -2.55 5.87 3.60
CA HIS A 46 -1.43 5.95 2.66
C HIS A 46 -1.24 4.64 1.90
N SER A 47 -0.96 4.75 0.61
CA SER A 47 -0.45 3.65 -0.21
C SER A 47 0.68 4.13 -1.13
N ILE A 48 1.49 3.18 -1.60
CA ILE A 48 2.53 3.44 -2.59
C ILE A 48 2.10 2.79 -3.90
N VAL A 49 2.10 3.55 -5.00
CA VAL A 49 1.84 3.04 -6.35
C VAL A 49 3.13 3.05 -7.14
N LEU A 50 3.47 1.90 -7.73
CA LEU A 50 4.62 1.72 -8.62
C LEU A 50 4.14 1.57 -10.05
N ASP A 51 4.50 2.51 -10.93
CA ASP A 51 4.19 2.43 -12.35
C ASP A 51 5.14 1.46 -13.07
N VAL A 52 4.96 0.18 -12.80
CA VAL A 52 5.75 -0.91 -13.37
C VAL A 52 5.41 -1.19 -14.84
N GLY A 53 4.33 -0.61 -15.37
CA GLY A 53 3.91 -0.76 -16.77
C GLY A 53 4.16 0.47 -17.64
N ASN A 54 4.63 1.57 -17.04
CA ASN A 54 4.66 2.90 -17.66
C ASN A 54 3.29 3.29 -18.26
N GLU A 55 2.22 2.99 -17.51
CA GLU A 55 0.82 3.19 -17.90
C GLU A 55 0.25 4.53 -17.38
N THR A 56 0.95 5.19 -16.44
CA THR A 56 0.51 6.48 -15.89
C THR A 56 0.62 7.58 -16.93
N THR A 57 -0.53 8.17 -17.26
CA THR A 57 -0.63 9.35 -18.15
C THR A 57 -1.01 10.62 -17.40
N ASP A 58 -1.46 10.47 -16.15
CA ASP A 58 -1.90 11.55 -15.25
C ASP A 58 -1.29 11.28 -13.87
N GLU A 59 -0.37 12.14 -13.43
CA GLU A 59 0.37 11.97 -12.18
C GLU A 59 -0.53 12.12 -10.93
N GLU A 60 -1.72 12.71 -11.06
CA GLU A 60 -2.73 12.77 -10.00
C GLU A 60 -3.50 11.44 -9.86
N HIS A 61 -3.43 10.56 -10.86
CA HIS A 61 -4.14 9.29 -10.91
C HIS A 61 -3.21 8.16 -11.40
N PRO A 62 -2.16 7.81 -10.64
CA PRO A 62 -1.15 6.85 -11.08
C PRO A 62 -1.75 5.47 -11.32
N ILE A 63 -1.24 4.77 -12.33
CA ILE A 63 -1.60 3.40 -12.67
C ILE A 63 -0.39 2.52 -12.42
N GLY A 64 -0.57 1.38 -11.76
CA GLY A 64 0.56 0.57 -11.37
C GLY A 64 0.24 -0.54 -10.39
N LEU A 65 1.28 -1.02 -9.72
CA LEU A 65 1.19 -1.95 -8.61
C LEU A 65 1.08 -1.15 -7.31
N MET A 66 -0.04 -1.24 -6.62
CA MET A 66 -0.23 -0.60 -5.32
C MET A 66 0.20 -1.51 -4.19
N VAL A 67 0.89 -0.94 -3.20
CA VAL A 67 1.34 -1.56 -1.97
C VAL A 67 0.81 -0.75 -0.79
N HIS A 68 0.10 -1.40 0.13
CA HIS A 68 -0.37 -0.75 1.36
C HIS A 68 -0.58 -1.72 2.52
N LEU A 69 -0.76 -1.15 3.71
CA LEU A 69 -1.10 -1.89 4.93
C LEU A 69 -2.62 -2.07 5.01
N VAL A 70 -3.08 -3.28 5.28
CA VAL A 70 -4.50 -3.64 5.38
C VAL A 70 -4.79 -4.38 6.68
N ILE A 71 -6.06 -4.49 7.07
CA ILE A 71 -6.51 -5.38 8.16
C ILE A 71 -7.39 -6.47 7.53
N PRO A 72 -6.87 -7.61 7.08
CA PRO A 72 -7.64 -8.53 6.23
C PRO A 72 -8.95 -9.03 6.86
N LYS A 73 -9.02 -9.08 8.20
CA LYS A 73 -10.22 -9.49 8.95
C LYS A 73 -10.64 -8.38 9.91
N ARG A 74 -11.90 -7.96 9.79
CA ARG A 74 -12.51 -7.01 10.73
C ARG A 74 -12.92 -7.74 12.01
N ASP A 75 -11.95 -7.96 12.88
CA ASP A 75 -12.16 -8.54 14.21
C ASP A 75 -11.48 -7.69 15.29
N GLU A 76 -11.67 -8.09 16.55
CA GLU A 76 -11.10 -7.42 17.73
C GLU A 76 -9.56 -7.44 17.79
N ASN A 77 -8.92 -8.36 17.05
CA ASN A 77 -7.48 -8.50 17.04
C ASN A 77 -6.83 -7.47 16.13
N GLN A 78 -7.55 -6.99 15.10
CA GLN A 78 -7.10 -5.94 14.18
C GLN A 78 -5.69 -6.25 13.62
N LEU A 79 -5.48 -7.51 13.25
CA LEU A 79 -4.21 -7.95 12.70
C LEU A 79 -3.98 -7.28 11.35
N VAL A 80 -2.80 -6.73 11.15
CA VAL A 80 -2.40 -6.09 9.90
C VAL A 80 -1.75 -7.07 8.95
N ASP A 81 -1.82 -6.76 7.66
CA ASP A 81 -1.14 -7.46 6.58
C ASP A 81 -0.71 -6.46 5.49
N CYS A 82 0.10 -6.91 4.54
CA CYS A 82 0.47 -6.17 3.35
C CYS A 82 -0.34 -6.67 2.15
N ALA A 83 -1.06 -5.77 1.48
CA ALA A 83 -1.67 -6.08 0.19
C ALA A 83 -0.89 -5.45 -0.95
N VAL A 84 -0.72 -6.25 -2.02
CA VAL A 84 -0.04 -5.84 -3.25
C VAL A 84 -0.90 -6.27 -4.43
N HIS A 85 -1.45 -5.32 -5.18
CA HIS A 85 -2.39 -5.59 -6.28
C HIS A 85 -2.35 -4.50 -7.37
N ARG A 86 -2.96 -4.76 -8.53
CA ARG A 86 -3.05 -3.76 -9.61
C ARG A 86 -3.95 -2.61 -9.20
N TYR A 87 -3.51 -1.39 -9.46
CA TYR A 87 -4.22 -0.16 -9.24
C TYR A 87 -4.34 0.61 -10.55
N ASN A 88 -5.58 0.83 -10.99
CA ASN A 88 -5.92 1.56 -12.20
C ASN A 88 -7.20 2.39 -12.02
N LYS A 89 -7.61 2.62 -10.78
CA LYS A 89 -8.92 3.18 -10.43
C LYS A 89 -8.79 4.66 -10.08
N LYS A 90 -9.72 5.45 -10.61
CA LYS A 90 -10.05 6.77 -10.06
C LYS A 90 -10.92 6.55 -8.82
N SER A 91 -10.52 7.10 -7.68
CA SER A 91 -11.25 6.99 -6.42
C SER A 91 -11.58 8.40 -5.94
N ASP A 92 -12.85 8.66 -5.61
CA ASP A 92 -13.30 9.94 -5.03
C ASP A 92 -12.72 10.18 -3.62
N LEU A 93 -12.16 9.12 -3.03
CA LEU A 93 -11.44 9.14 -1.76
C LEU A 93 -9.97 9.54 -1.95
N LEU A 94 -9.39 9.48 -3.15
CA LEU A 94 -8.03 9.96 -3.35
C LEU A 94 -8.01 11.48 -3.14
N LEU A 95 -7.26 11.94 -2.13
CA LEU A 95 -7.03 13.37 -1.90
C LEU A 95 -6.01 13.90 -2.89
N ARG A 96 -4.90 13.19 -3.02
CA ARG A 96 -3.78 13.54 -3.89
C ARG A 96 -2.83 12.36 -4.07
N SER A 97 -2.10 12.42 -5.16
CA SER A 97 -0.92 11.60 -5.43
C SER A 97 0.31 12.48 -5.49
N ILE A 98 1.41 12.03 -4.88
CA ILE A 98 2.67 12.76 -4.82
C ILE A 98 3.71 11.91 -5.52
N TYR A 99 4.33 12.45 -6.57
CA TYR A 99 5.46 11.81 -7.21
C TYR A 99 6.67 11.79 -6.26
N LEU A 100 7.22 10.60 -6.03
CA LEU A 100 8.33 10.37 -5.11
C LEU A 100 9.69 10.25 -5.81
N GLY A 101 9.69 9.92 -7.09
CA GLY A 101 10.91 9.66 -7.85
C GLY A 101 10.91 8.32 -8.58
N ILE A 102 12.11 7.86 -8.93
CA ILE A 102 12.35 6.57 -9.60
C ILE A 102 12.77 5.53 -8.56
N ALA A 103 11.94 4.51 -8.38
CA ALA A 103 12.19 3.44 -7.43
C ALA A 103 13.40 2.58 -7.86
N THR A 104 14.18 2.17 -6.87
CA THR A 104 15.27 1.21 -7.03
C THR A 104 14.90 -0.13 -6.39
N PHE A 105 15.18 -1.22 -7.10
CA PHE A 105 14.92 -2.57 -6.63
C PHE A 105 16.23 -3.35 -6.53
N PRO A 106 16.35 -4.30 -5.60
CA PRO A 106 17.46 -5.25 -5.60
C PRO A 106 17.48 -6.06 -6.90
N ASN A 107 18.67 -6.31 -7.44
CA ASN A 107 18.92 -7.02 -8.71
C ASN A 107 18.30 -8.43 -8.84
N LYS A 108 17.70 -8.96 -7.78
CA LYS A 108 17.10 -10.31 -7.73
C LYS A 108 15.62 -10.33 -8.14
N VAL A 109 14.96 -9.19 -8.29
CA VAL A 109 13.57 -9.13 -8.74
C VAL A 109 13.55 -9.08 -10.27
N GLN A 110 12.93 -10.05 -10.92
CA GLN A 110 12.89 -10.18 -12.38
C GLN A 110 11.49 -10.07 -12.96
N ASN A 111 10.47 -10.37 -12.16
CA ASN A 111 9.08 -10.39 -12.59
C ASN A 111 8.14 -9.91 -11.47
N LEU A 112 6.88 -9.76 -11.83
CA LEU A 112 5.85 -9.23 -10.95
C LEU A 112 5.54 -10.14 -9.76
N ARG A 113 5.58 -11.46 -9.93
CA ARG A 113 5.39 -12.43 -8.83
C ARG A 113 6.50 -12.27 -7.79
N GLU A 114 7.74 -12.12 -8.25
CA GLU A 114 8.89 -11.87 -7.39
C GLU A 114 8.80 -10.52 -6.70
N LEU A 115 8.34 -9.47 -7.39
CA LEU A 115 8.14 -8.15 -6.80
C LEU A 115 7.08 -8.18 -5.69
N ARG A 116 5.95 -8.86 -5.91
CA ARG A 116 4.94 -9.08 -4.86
C ARG A 116 5.52 -9.82 -3.66
N THR A 117 6.21 -10.92 -3.93
CA THR A 117 6.88 -11.72 -2.90
C THR A 117 7.91 -10.90 -2.12
N TRP A 118 8.60 -9.99 -2.80
CA TRP A 118 9.59 -9.09 -2.21
C TRP A 118 8.96 -8.12 -1.20
N PHE A 119 7.80 -7.54 -1.52
CA PHE A 119 7.04 -6.69 -0.61
C PHE A 119 6.53 -7.46 0.61
N VAL A 120 5.90 -8.62 0.39
CA VAL A 120 5.38 -9.46 1.49
C VAL A 120 6.51 -9.87 2.44
N LYS A 121 7.66 -10.31 1.91
CA LYS A 121 8.82 -10.68 2.75
C LYS A 121 9.36 -9.50 3.55
N ARG A 122 9.38 -8.28 3.00
CA ARG A 122 9.83 -7.08 3.71
C ARG A 122 8.85 -6.66 4.79
N PHE A 123 7.56 -6.72 4.49
CA PHE A 123 6.52 -6.51 5.49
C PHE A 123 6.73 -7.44 6.69
N GLU A 124 6.76 -8.75 6.46
CA GLU A 124 6.87 -9.70 7.57
C GLU A 124 8.21 -9.61 8.29
N ARG A 125 9.34 -9.62 7.57
CA ARG A 125 10.66 -9.82 8.18
C ARG A 125 11.35 -8.56 8.64
N GLN A 126 11.09 -7.42 8.00
CA GLN A 126 11.78 -6.17 8.33
C GLN A 126 10.82 -5.20 9.01
N PHE A 127 9.68 -4.90 8.38
CA PHE A 127 8.74 -3.97 9.01
C PHE A 127 8.18 -4.52 10.31
N ILE A 128 7.60 -5.71 10.31
CA ILE A 128 6.99 -6.25 11.52
C ILE A 128 8.04 -6.67 12.54
N GLN A 129 9.02 -7.51 12.18
CA GLN A 129 9.99 -7.99 13.18
C GLN A 129 10.97 -6.93 13.65
N GLU A 130 11.53 -6.10 12.75
CA GLU A 130 12.61 -5.18 13.09
C GLU A 130 12.10 -3.78 13.48
N HIS A 131 11.07 -3.26 12.80
CA HIS A 131 10.52 -1.93 13.12
C HIS A 131 9.35 -1.96 14.11
N CYS A 132 8.51 -2.99 14.09
CA CYS A 132 7.35 -3.11 14.98
C CYS A 132 7.57 -4.08 16.15
N ASN A 133 8.80 -4.59 16.35
CA ASN A 133 9.12 -5.55 17.41
C ASN A 133 8.22 -6.80 17.43
N GLY A 134 7.83 -7.28 16.25
CA GLY A 134 6.94 -8.43 16.09
C GLY A 134 5.45 -8.13 16.29
N ASN A 135 5.05 -6.87 16.45
CA ASN A 135 3.66 -6.48 16.64
C ASN A 135 2.90 -6.48 15.31
N PHE A 136 1.93 -7.40 15.18
CA PHE A 136 1.02 -7.49 14.04
C PHE A 136 -0.31 -6.74 14.27
N LYS A 137 -0.53 -6.12 15.42
CA LYS A 137 -1.78 -5.41 15.71
C LYS A 137 -1.69 -3.96 15.27
N TRP A 138 -2.75 -3.46 14.61
CA TRP A 138 -2.84 -2.05 14.26
C TRP A 138 -2.69 -1.16 15.50
N CYS A 139 -1.71 -0.25 15.47
CA CYS A 139 -1.39 0.64 16.59
C CYS A 139 -0.50 1.81 16.13
N SER A 140 -0.04 2.61 17.10
CA SER A 140 0.94 3.69 16.90
C SER A 140 2.20 3.25 16.15
N ASP A 141 2.66 2.02 16.35
CA ASP A 141 3.87 1.47 15.72
C ASP A 141 3.60 0.78 14.39
N THR A 142 2.41 0.22 14.25
CA THR A 142 2.02 -0.60 13.10
C THR A 142 0.82 0.05 12.42
N ASN A 143 1.07 1.13 11.68
CA ASN A 143 0.07 1.89 10.93
C ASN A 143 0.51 2.17 9.48
N CYS A 144 -0.43 2.62 8.65
CA CYS A 144 -0.19 2.84 7.23
C CYS A 144 0.84 3.95 6.93
N HIS A 145 0.98 4.98 7.76
CA HIS A 145 1.98 6.03 7.57
C HIS A 145 3.39 5.48 7.76
N LYS A 146 3.63 4.79 8.88
CA LYS A 146 4.91 4.14 9.18
C LYS A 146 5.25 3.08 8.14
N TYR A 147 4.26 2.30 7.70
CA TYR A 147 4.49 1.30 6.66
C TYR A 147 4.82 1.92 5.31
N SER A 148 4.09 2.95 4.87
CA SER A 148 4.40 3.67 3.63
C SER A 148 5.79 4.31 3.68
N ALA A 149 6.15 4.96 4.79
CA ALA A 149 7.49 5.53 4.96
C ALA A 149 8.59 4.45 4.93
N PHE A 150 8.35 3.31 5.57
CA PHE A 150 9.23 2.15 5.44
C PHE A 150 9.38 1.71 3.99
N VAL A 151 8.28 1.53 3.25
CA VAL A 151 8.33 1.14 1.83
C VAL A 151 9.11 2.16 0.99
N VAL A 152 8.87 3.46 1.18
CA VAL A 152 9.61 4.52 0.48
C VAL A 152 11.11 4.38 0.69
N SER A 153 11.56 4.16 1.93
CA SER A 153 12.98 3.93 2.23
C SER A 153 13.53 2.67 1.55
N GLN A 154 12.74 1.59 1.49
CA GLN A 154 13.13 0.32 0.85
C GLN A 154 13.28 0.43 -0.66
N LEU A 155 12.68 1.46 -1.27
CA LEU A 155 12.79 1.76 -2.70
C LEU A 155 13.94 2.75 -3.00
N GLY A 156 14.70 3.17 -1.98
CA GLY A 156 15.77 4.16 -2.14
C GLY A 156 15.25 5.58 -2.41
N LEU A 157 14.03 5.87 -1.98
CA LEU A 157 13.37 7.16 -2.16
C LEU A 157 13.33 7.93 -0.84
N GLU A 158 13.13 9.23 -0.92
CA GLU A 158 12.98 10.11 0.24
C GLU A 158 11.50 10.33 0.56
N TRP A 159 11.18 10.39 1.85
CA TRP A 159 9.85 10.77 2.29
C TRP A 159 9.60 12.26 1.98
N PRO A 160 8.43 12.65 1.43
CA PRO A 160 8.18 14.03 1.04
C PRO A 160 8.37 15.03 2.19
N GLU A 161 9.11 16.11 1.92
CA GLU A 161 9.35 17.17 2.91
C GLU A 161 8.03 17.80 3.37
N GLY A 162 7.92 18.09 4.67
CA GLY A 162 6.72 18.69 5.27
C GLY A 162 5.61 17.69 5.64
N PHE A 163 5.72 16.41 5.25
CA PHE A 163 4.76 15.37 5.65
C PHE A 163 5.17 14.71 6.96
N LYS A 164 4.38 14.94 8.01
CA LYS A 164 4.62 14.32 9.32
C LYS A 164 4.13 12.87 9.31
N ILE A 165 5.00 11.95 9.70
CA ILE A 165 4.59 10.58 10.06
C ILE A 165 3.92 10.66 11.43
N LEU A 166 2.64 10.34 11.48
CA LEU A 166 1.88 10.39 12.72
C LEU A 166 2.18 9.14 13.58
N ASN A 167 2.55 9.38 14.83
CA ASN A 167 2.81 8.33 15.82
C ASN A 167 1.57 7.97 16.63
N ASP A 168 0.59 8.87 16.70
CA ASP A 168 -0.57 8.71 17.56
C ASP A 168 -1.78 8.34 16.71
N TYR A 169 -2.09 7.04 16.67
CA TYR A 169 -3.31 6.54 16.06
C TYR A 169 -4.14 5.81 17.11
N PRO A 170 -5.34 6.33 17.46
CA PRO A 170 -6.37 5.47 18.03
C PRO A 170 -6.65 4.35 17.04
N SER A 171 -6.83 3.14 17.52
CA SER A 171 -6.97 1.90 16.75
C SER A 171 -8.19 1.85 15.80
N TRP A 172 -8.91 2.96 15.60
CA TRP A 172 -10.28 2.98 15.05
C TRP A 172 -10.58 4.18 14.16
N THR A 173 -9.65 5.12 13.94
CA THR A 173 -9.93 6.36 13.17
C THR A 173 -9.80 6.21 11.66
N ILE A 174 -9.29 5.08 11.16
CA ILE A 174 -9.44 4.74 9.74
C ILE A 174 -10.81 4.11 9.61
N ASP A 175 -11.75 4.84 9.01
CA ASP A 175 -13.07 4.31 8.66
C ASP A 175 -12.87 3.14 7.69
N LEU A 176 -12.77 1.94 8.25
CA LEU A 176 -12.65 0.69 7.51
C LEU A 176 -13.86 0.54 6.57
N VAL A 177 -15.02 1.19 6.80
CA VAL A 177 -16.20 1.01 5.95
C VAL A 177 -15.96 1.48 4.52
N SER A 178 -15.29 2.62 4.31
CA SER A 178 -15.01 3.15 2.97
C SER A 178 -13.94 2.32 2.24
N PHE A 179 -12.87 1.93 2.94
CA PHE A 179 -11.74 1.22 2.34
C PHE A 179 -12.09 -0.19 1.85
N TYR A 180 -12.93 -0.94 2.57
CA TYR A 180 -13.31 -2.30 2.12
C TYR A 180 -14.54 -2.30 1.22
N ARG A 181 -15.30 -1.21 1.12
CA ARG A 181 -16.36 -1.12 0.11
C ARG A 181 -15.75 -1.31 -1.28
N ASP A 182 -14.57 -0.75 -1.49
CA ASP A 182 -13.83 -0.85 -2.76
C ASP A 182 -13.18 -2.22 -3.00
N THR A 183 -12.94 -3.01 -1.93
CA THR A 183 -12.44 -4.40 -2.01
C THR A 183 -13.58 -5.43 -2.11
N ILE A 184 -14.77 -5.13 -1.58
CA ILE A 184 -15.94 -6.02 -1.69
C ILE A 184 -16.58 -5.88 -3.07
N LEU A 185 -16.63 -4.67 -3.65
CA LEU A 185 -17.12 -4.46 -5.01
C LEU A 185 -16.26 -5.17 -6.08
N SER A 186 -14.97 -5.42 -5.83
CA SER A 186 -14.13 -6.24 -6.71
C SER A 186 -14.46 -7.74 -6.72
N SER A 187 -15.28 -8.23 -5.79
CA SER A 187 -15.71 -9.64 -5.76
C SER A 187 -17.08 -9.88 -6.40
N HIS A 188 -17.81 -8.80 -6.76
CA HIS A 188 -19.19 -8.87 -7.24
C HIS A 188 -19.40 -8.24 -8.63
N SER A 189 -18.35 -7.75 -9.28
CA SER A 189 -18.42 -7.20 -10.65
C SER A 189 -17.92 -8.16 -11.74
N SER A 190 -17.70 -9.43 -11.40
CA SER A 190 -17.30 -10.51 -12.31
C SER A 190 -18.35 -11.62 -12.34
N SER A 191 -19.59 -11.21 -12.58
CA SER A 191 -20.71 -12.09 -12.95
C SER A 191 -21.40 -11.54 -14.19
#